data_AF-A0A7S4M989-F1
#
_entry.id   AF-A0A7S4M989-F1
#
_cell.length_a   1.000
_cell.length_b   1.000
_cell.length_c   1.000
_cell.angle_alpha   90.00
_cell.angle_beta   90.00
_cell.angle_gamma   90.00
#
_symmetry.space_group_name_H-M   'P 1'
#
loop_
_entity.id
_entity.type
_entity.pdbx_description
1 polymer ?
#
loop_
_entity_poly.entity_id
_entity_poly.type
_entity_poly.pdbx_seq_one_letter_code
_entity_poly.pdbx_strand_id
1 'polypeptide(L)'
;DWFDFEVYNEFRAFIYQKKITSITQYNEYCFFPHLHANKEEIGEAMKQLVCTEILPKITKLQNLVLDLILCKEGGKWTVKVVEINPLAEFAGTGLFSWEEDRKTLLGEDPFEFRIQNEPPENALQNLPPTWADFIRSQNPKLF
;
A
#
# COMPACT_ATOMS: atom_id res chain seq x y z
N ASP A 1 -11.47 -0.59 -18.02
CA ASP A 1 -10.43 -1.10 -18.94
C ASP A 1 -9.45 -1.96 -18.19
N TRP A 2 -8.91 -2.99 -18.83
CA TRP A 2 -7.83 -3.80 -18.26
C TRP A 2 -6.53 -2.98 -18.27
N PHE A 3 -5.74 -3.08 -17.20
CA PHE A 3 -4.47 -2.35 -17.04
C PHE A 3 -3.45 -3.27 -16.39
N ASP A 4 -2.36 -3.57 -17.12
CA ASP A 4 -1.25 -4.35 -16.59
C ASP A 4 -0.32 -3.47 -15.76
N PHE A 5 0.07 -3.95 -14.59
CA PHE A 5 1.03 -3.29 -13.72
C PHE A 5 1.86 -4.31 -12.94
N GLU A 6 3.07 -3.90 -12.57
CA GLU A 6 3.93 -4.67 -11.70
C GLU A 6 3.38 -4.65 -10.28
N VAL A 7 3.28 -5.81 -9.62
CA VAL A 7 2.63 -5.95 -8.29
C VAL A 7 3.23 -5.04 -7.21
N TYR A 8 4.49 -4.67 -7.34
CA TYR A 8 5.17 -3.76 -6.40
C TYR A 8 4.74 -2.30 -6.55
N ASN A 9 4.03 -1.94 -7.62
CA ASN A 9 3.49 -0.59 -7.82
C ASN A 9 2.12 -0.40 -7.15
N GLU A 10 1.60 -1.40 -6.45
CA GLU A 10 0.35 -1.33 -5.72
C GLU A 10 0.56 -0.92 -4.26
N PHE A 11 -0.26 0.02 -3.81
CA PHE A 11 -0.21 0.63 -2.49
C PHE A 11 -1.60 0.82 -1.91
N ARG A 12 -1.66 0.93 -0.59
CA ARG A 12 -2.88 1.27 0.15
C ARG A 12 -2.69 2.60 0.87
N ALA A 13 -3.63 3.52 0.70
CA ALA A 13 -3.64 4.81 1.39
C ALA A 13 -4.83 4.93 2.34
N PHE A 14 -4.58 5.48 3.52
CA PHE A 14 -5.60 5.76 4.53
C PHE A 14 -5.93 7.24 4.50
N ILE A 15 -7.22 7.54 4.41
CA ILE A 15 -7.76 8.90 4.39
C ILE A 15 -8.69 9.05 5.58
N TYR A 16 -8.44 10.06 6.39
CA TYR A 16 -9.30 10.44 7.50
C TYR A 16 -9.56 11.94 7.46
N GLN A 17 -10.83 12.33 7.60
CA GLN A 17 -11.27 13.73 7.54
C GLN A 17 -10.70 14.48 6.31
N LYS A 18 -10.75 13.85 5.13
CA LYS A 18 -10.24 14.38 3.85
C LYS A 18 -8.73 14.65 3.82
N LYS A 19 -7.96 14.05 4.71
CA LYS A 19 -6.50 14.13 4.72
C LYS A 19 -5.92 12.75 4.57
N ILE A 20 -4.89 12.65 3.74
CA ILE A 20 -4.06 11.44 3.72
C ILE A 20 -3.32 11.34 5.05
N THR A 21 -3.45 10.20 5.71
CA THR A 21 -2.83 9.94 7.01
C THR A 21 -1.64 9.01 6.86
N SER A 22 -1.77 7.97 6.05
CA SER A 22 -0.66 7.08 5.78
C SER A 22 -0.79 6.37 4.43
N ILE A 23 0.34 5.83 3.95
CA ILE A 23 0.42 4.94 2.79
C ILE A 23 1.26 3.72 3.15
N THR A 24 0.89 2.55 2.64
CA THR A 24 1.69 1.32 2.75
C THR A 24 1.79 0.58 1.41
N GLN A 25 2.86 -0.20 1.20
CA GLN A 25 2.89 -1.19 0.12
C GLN A 25 1.74 -2.18 0.29
N TYR A 26 1.08 -2.55 -0.80
CA TYR A 26 -0.05 -3.47 -0.71
C TYR A 26 0.39 -4.90 -0.43
N ASN A 27 1.39 -5.40 -1.16
CA ASN A 27 1.93 -6.73 -0.92
C ASN A 27 2.96 -6.71 0.23
N GLU A 28 2.48 -6.82 1.47
CA GLU A 28 3.27 -6.84 2.70
C GLU A 28 4.22 -8.05 2.82
N TYR A 29 4.04 -9.11 2.05
CA TYR A 29 4.83 -10.35 2.14
C TYR A 29 6.15 -10.30 1.36
N CYS A 30 6.38 -9.26 0.57
CA CYS A 30 7.55 -9.17 -0.30
C CYS A 30 8.40 -7.93 -0.01
N PHE A 31 9.71 -8.12 -0.06
CA PHE A 31 10.69 -7.04 -0.12
C PHE A 31 11.00 -6.71 -1.58
N PHE A 32 10.87 -5.44 -1.94
CA PHE A 32 11.19 -4.94 -3.28
C PHE A 32 12.36 -3.95 -3.19
N PRO A 33 13.58 -4.34 -3.60
CA PRO A 33 14.77 -3.51 -3.41
C PRO A 33 14.66 -2.10 -4.01
N HIS A 34 13.97 -1.96 -5.15
CA HIS A 34 13.78 -0.67 -5.79
C HIS A 34 12.79 0.24 -5.02
N LEU A 35 11.77 -0.31 -4.35
CA LEU A 35 10.90 0.49 -3.48
C LEU A 35 11.70 1.01 -2.30
N HIS A 36 12.53 0.16 -1.69
CA HIS A 36 13.40 0.56 -0.59
C HIS A 36 14.38 1.67 -1.00
N ALA A 37 15.07 1.48 -2.13
CA ALA A 37 16.03 2.47 -2.64
C ALA A 37 15.40 3.83 -2.99
N ASN A 38 14.10 3.89 -3.30
CA ASN A 38 13.41 5.10 -3.73
C ASN A 38 12.27 5.50 -2.77
N LYS A 39 12.29 5.02 -1.53
CA LYS A 39 11.17 5.14 -0.57
C LYS A 39 10.70 6.58 -0.39
N GLU A 40 11.63 7.50 -0.18
CA GLU A 40 11.31 8.91 0.07
C GLU A 40 10.71 9.59 -1.16
N GLU A 41 11.30 9.38 -2.35
CA GLU A 41 10.77 9.92 -3.62
C GLU A 41 9.35 9.39 -3.89
N ILE A 42 9.15 8.08 -3.77
CA ILE A 42 7.87 7.42 -4.00
C ILE A 42 6.82 7.92 -3.00
N GLY A 43 7.15 7.95 -1.71
CA GLY A 43 6.23 8.38 -0.65
C GLY A 43 5.76 9.82 -0.85
N GLU A 44 6.67 10.74 -1.15
CA GLU A 44 6.32 12.14 -1.39
C GLU A 44 5.50 12.32 -2.67
N ALA A 45 5.90 11.65 -3.77
CA ALA A 45 5.16 11.70 -5.03
C ALA A 45 3.72 11.18 -4.86
N MET A 46 3.55 10.04 -4.19
CA MET A 46 2.23 9.48 -3.92
C MET A 46 1.39 10.40 -3.04
N LYS A 47 1.95 10.88 -1.93
CA LYS A 47 1.25 11.81 -1.03
C LYS A 47 0.78 13.05 -1.77
N GLN A 48 1.64 13.65 -2.60
CA GLN A 48 1.31 14.80 -3.41
C GLN A 48 0.18 14.47 -4.39
N LEU A 49 0.31 13.41 -5.20
CA LEU A 49 -0.66 13.00 -6.22
C LEU A 49 -2.03 12.68 -5.60
N VAL A 50 -2.08 11.98 -4.48
CA VAL A 50 -3.33 11.67 -3.79
C VAL A 50 -4.00 12.97 -3.32
N CYS A 51 -3.25 13.89 -2.71
CA CYS A 51 -3.77 15.16 -2.23
C CYS A 51 -4.26 16.08 -3.35
N THR A 52 -3.56 16.16 -4.48
CA THR A 52 -3.84 17.14 -5.54
C THR A 52 -4.74 16.59 -6.64
N GLU A 53 -4.70 15.28 -6.92
CA GLU A 53 -5.38 14.69 -8.08
C GLU A 53 -6.53 13.75 -7.71
N ILE A 54 -6.50 13.11 -6.54
CA ILE A 54 -7.49 12.10 -6.15
C ILE A 54 -8.50 12.65 -5.15
N LEU A 55 -8.05 13.13 -3.98
CA LEU A 55 -8.94 13.61 -2.93
C LEU A 55 -9.92 14.71 -3.37
N PRO A 56 -9.53 15.69 -4.21
CA PRO A 56 -10.47 16.71 -4.69
C PRO A 56 -11.64 16.15 -5.51
N LYS A 57 -11.48 14.97 -6.13
CA LYS A 57 -12.52 14.30 -6.92
C LYS A 57 -13.49 13.50 -6.05
N ILE A 58 -13.06 13.05 -4.87
CA ILE A 58 -13.90 12.34 -3.91
C ILE A 58 -14.60 13.40 -3.05
N THR A 59 -15.85 13.75 -3.36
CA THR A 59 -16.55 14.85 -2.66
C THR A 59 -17.35 14.39 -1.44
N LYS A 60 -17.99 13.21 -1.50
CA LYS A 60 -18.95 12.76 -0.48
C LYS A 60 -18.36 11.98 0.71
N LEU A 61 -17.20 11.35 0.53
CA LEU A 61 -16.57 10.51 1.56
C LEU A 61 -15.44 11.25 2.25
N GLN A 62 -15.39 11.21 3.58
CA GLN A 62 -14.33 11.86 4.36
C GLN A 62 -13.27 10.88 4.88
N ASN A 63 -13.72 9.66 5.18
CA ASN A 63 -12.92 8.59 5.77
C ASN A 63 -13.00 7.39 4.83
N LEU A 64 -11.88 6.96 4.27
CA LEU A 64 -11.83 5.85 3.35
C LEU A 64 -10.41 5.27 3.26
N VAL A 65 -10.32 4.07 2.70
CA VAL A 65 -9.07 3.44 2.29
C VAL A 65 -9.07 3.39 0.76
N LEU A 66 -7.93 3.70 0.15
CA LEU A 66 -7.74 3.64 -1.30
C LEU A 66 -6.69 2.60 -1.62
N ASP A 67 -7.01 1.70 -2.55
CA ASP A 67 -5.99 0.89 -3.21
C ASP A 67 -5.59 1.59 -4.51
N LEU A 68 -4.28 1.72 -4.71
CA LEU A 68 -3.68 2.65 -5.65
C LEU A 68 -2.58 1.99 -6.45
N ILE A 69 -2.50 2.28 -7.75
CA ILE A 69 -1.34 1.95 -8.58
C ILE A 69 -0.52 3.21 -8.87
N LEU A 70 0.76 3.19 -8.51
CA LEU A 70 1.72 4.21 -8.93
C LEU A 70 2.24 3.89 -10.33
N CYS A 71 2.12 4.84 -11.25
CA CYS A 71 2.54 4.69 -12.64
C CYS A 71 3.61 5.74 -12.97
N LYS A 72 4.63 5.37 -13.76
CA LYS A 72 5.62 6.32 -14.30
C LYS A 72 5.58 6.28 -15.83
N GLU A 73 5.00 7.32 -16.44
CA GLU A 73 4.89 7.44 -17.90
C GLU A 73 5.65 8.68 -18.37
N GLY A 74 6.58 8.51 -19.31
CA GLY A 74 7.39 9.63 -19.82
C GLY A 74 8.20 10.37 -18.73
N GLY A 75 8.59 9.66 -17.66
CA GLY A 75 9.30 10.24 -16.51
C GLY A 75 8.40 10.95 -15.50
N LYS A 76 7.08 11.05 -15.74
CA LYS A 76 6.12 11.67 -14.83
C LYS A 76 5.37 10.61 -14.02
N TRP A 77 5.29 10.83 -12.71
CA TRP A 77 4.47 10.02 -11.82
C TRP A 77 2.98 10.35 -11.98
N THR A 78 2.14 9.33 -11.98
CA THR A 78 0.67 9.42 -11.90
C THR A 78 0.14 8.32 -10.98
N VAL A 79 -1.09 8.46 -10.50
CA VAL A 79 -1.72 7.45 -9.63
C VAL A 79 -3.10 7.07 -10.18
N LYS A 80 -3.41 5.76 -10.16
CA LYS A 80 -4.72 5.21 -10.50
C LYS A 80 -5.36 4.61 -9.26
N VAL A 81 -6.69 4.73 -9.13
CA VAL A 81 -7.45 4.10 -8.05
C VAL A 81 -7.94 2.74 -8.52
N VAL A 82 -7.63 1.69 -7.75
CA VAL A 82 -8.10 0.31 -7.96
C VAL A 82 -9.42 0.10 -7.24
N GLU A 83 -9.43 0.41 -5.94
CA GLU A 83 -10.57 0.18 -5.05
C GLU A 83 -10.73 1.33 -4.06
N ILE A 84 -11.99 1.58 -3.65
CA ILE A 84 -12.33 2.47 -2.54
C ILE A 84 -13.03 1.63 -1.47
N ASN A 85 -12.41 1.54 -0.30
CA ASN A 85 -12.89 0.79 0.84
C ASN A 85 -13.33 1.72 1.99
N PRO A 86 -14.31 1.34 2.83
CA PRO A 86 -14.58 2.03 4.08
C PRO A 86 -13.34 2.04 5.00
N LEU A 87 -13.13 3.12 5.75
CA LEU A 87 -12.12 3.17 6.80
C LEU A 87 -12.61 2.42 8.04
N ALA A 88 -12.32 1.12 8.10
CA ALA A 88 -12.76 0.24 9.19
C ALA A 88 -11.86 -1.00 9.29
N GLU A 89 -11.96 -1.71 10.42
CA GLU A 89 -11.10 -2.84 10.79
C GLU A 89 -11.12 -4.03 9.81
N PHE A 90 -12.16 -4.14 8.98
CA PHE A 90 -12.26 -5.16 7.94
C PHE A 90 -11.44 -4.84 6.68
N ALA A 91 -11.00 -3.59 6.50
CA ALA A 91 -10.02 -3.26 5.49
C ALA A 91 -8.65 -3.72 5.98
N GLY A 92 -7.95 -4.53 5.18
CA GLY A 92 -6.58 -4.94 5.48
C GLY A 92 -5.67 -3.73 5.72
N THR A 93 -4.68 -3.87 6.58
CA THR A 93 -3.87 -2.73 7.02
C THR A 93 -2.55 -2.59 6.28
N GLY A 94 -2.15 -3.56 5.46
CA GLY A 94 -0.80 -3.60 4.93
C GLY A 94 0.20 -3.73 6.08
N LEU A 95 1.25 -2.91 6.05
CA LEU A 95 2.26 -2.84 7.11
C LEU A 95 1.85 -2.00 8.34
N PHE A 96 0.55 -1.76 8.53
CA PHE A 96 -0.01 -1.13 9.73
C PHE A 96 -0.80 -2.14 10.55
N SER A 97 -1.17 -1.75 11.77
CA SER A 97 -2.12 -2.45 12.64
C SER A 97 -3.22 -1.49 13.09
N TRP A 98 -4.48 -1.93 13.05
CA TRP A 98 -5.60 -1.14 13.56
C TRP A 98 -5.51 -0.87 15.06
N GLU A 99 -4.86 -1.76 15.81
CA GLU A 99 -4.67 -1.63 17.25
C GLU A 99 -3.48 -0.72 17.58
N GLU A 100 -2.33 -0.98 16.98
CA GLU A 100 -1.08 -0.30 17.33
C GLU A 100 -0.93 1.06 16.63
N ASP A 101 -1.39 1.18 15.38
CA ASP A 101 -1.19 2.36 14.55
C ASP A 101 -2.43 3.24 14.43
N ARG A 102 -3.44 3.02 15.27
CA ARG A 102 -4.73 3.74 15.21
C ARG A 102 -4.55 5.25 15.12
N LYS A 103 -3.63 5.80 15.90
CA LYS A 103 -3.32 7.24 15.92
C LYS A 103 -2.77 7.74 14.59
N THR A 104 -1.87 6.99 13.98
CA THR A 104 -1.35 7.27 12.64
C THR A 104 -2.47 7.15 11.60
N LEU A 105 -3.25 6.07 11.61
CA LEU A 105 -4.34 5.85 10.64
C LEU A 105 -5.43 6.93 10.72
N LEU A 106 -5.68 7.50 11.90
CA LEU A 106 -6.66 8.57 12.15
C LEU A 106 -6.05 9.98 12.19
N GLY A 107 -4.79 10.14 11.78
CA GLY A 107 -4.15 11.45 11.62
C GLY A 107 -3.91 12.21 12.92
N GLU A 108 -3.81 11.51 14.05
CA GLU A 108 -3.32 12.06 15.32
C GLU A 108 -1.77 12.15 15.30
N ASP A 109 -1.11 11.25 14.58
CA ASP A 109 0.33 11.29 14.33
C ASP A 109 0.67 11.88 12.95
N PRO A 110 1.95 12.27 12.71
CA PRO A 110 2.42 12.69 11.39
C PRO A 110 2.19 11.63 10.31
N PHE A 111 2.16 12.08 9.06
CA PHE A 111 2.05 11.19 7.91
C PHE A 111 3.17 10.12 7.89
N GLU A 112 2.81 8.87 7.67
CA GLU A 112 3.76 7.76 7.51
C GLU A 112 3.63 7.04 6.17
N PHE A 113 4.79 6.69 5.60
CA PHE A 113 4.89 5.81 4.44
C PHE A 113 5.67 4.54 4.80
N ARG A 114 5.00 3.38 4.76
CA ARG A 114 5.57 2.08 5.13
C ARG A 114 5.73 1.14 3.94
N ILE A 115 6.93 0.61 3.78
CA ILE A 115 7.27 -0.47 2.86
C ILE A 115 8.13 -1.47 3.62
N GLN A 116 8.26 -2.70 3.11
CA GLN A 116 9.22 -3.65 3.66
C GLN A 116 10.63 -3.11 3.44
N ASN A 117 11.38 -2.93 4.53
CA ASN A 117 12.74 -2.40 4.46
C ASN A 117 13.78 -3.52 4.27
N GLU A 118 13.40 -4.75 4.58
CA GLU A 118 14.22 -5.94 4.45
C GLU A 118 13.35 -7.14 4.04
N PRO A 119 13.94 -8.23 3.51
CA PRO A 119 13.22 -9.47 3.28
C PRO A 119 12.52 -9.94 4.56
N PRO A 120 11.19 -10.13 4.57
CA PRO A 120 10.49 -10.53 5.78
C PRO A 120 11.00 -11.89 6.28
N GLU A 121 11.39 -11.93 7.55
CA GLU A 121 11.70 -13.18 8.21
C GLU A 121 10.48 -14.09 8.18
N ASN A 122 10.72 -15.39 7.94
CA ASN A 122 9.65 -16.38 7.89
C ASN A 122 8.52 -16.05 6.89
N ALA A 123 8.83 -15.36 5.78
CA ALA A 123 7.84 -14.95 4.77
C ALA A 123 6.82 -16.05 4.43
N LEU A 124 7.28 -17.29 4.29
CA LEU A 124 6.45 -18.47 3.98
C LEU A 124 5.47 -18.87 5.10
N GLN A 125 5.82 -18.64 6.36
CA GLN A 125 4.95 -18.91 7.51
C GLN A 125 3.87 -17.84 7.64
N ASN A 126 4.15 -16.63 7.16
CA ASN A 126 3.23 -15.50 7.18
C ASN A 126 2.27 -15.50 5.99
N LEU A 127 2.51 -16.35 4.98
CA LEU A 127 1.58 -16.52 3.87
C LEU A 127 0.32 -17.28 4.30
N PRO A 128 -0.84 -16.99 3.68
CA PRO A 128 -1.99 -17.84 3.79
C PRO A 128 -1.64 -19.29 3.38
N PRO A 129 -2.20 -20.33 4.05
CA PRO A 129 -1.82 -21.72 3.81
C PRO A 129 -1.88 -22.14 2.34
N THR A 130 -2.89 -21.67 1.61
CA THR A 130 -3.05 -21.95 0.17
C THR A 130 -1.89 -21.42 -0.68
N TRP A 131 -1.37 -20.24 -0.36
CA TRP A 131 -0.21 -19.66 -1.03
C TRP A 131 1.08 -20.36 -0.63
N ALA A 132 1.24 -20.69 0.66
CA ALA A 132 2.39 -21.44 1.13
C ALA A 132 2.50 -22.81 0.42
N ASP A 133 1.38 -23.52 0.30
CA ASP A 133 1.31 -24.82 -0.38
C ASP A 133 1.55 -24.70 -1.88
N PHE A 134 1.01 -23.66 -2.52
CA PHE A 134 1.30 -23.37 -3.92
C PHE A 134 2.80 -23.15 -4.14
N ILE A 135 3.45 -22.28 -3.36
CA ILE A 135 4.88 -21.99 -3.52
C ILE A 135 5.72 -23.25 -3.27
N ARG A 136 5.39 -24.04 -2.25
CA ARG A 136 6.02 -25.35 -2.00
C ARG A 136 5.92 -26.28 -3.22
N SER A 137 4.75 -26.32 -3.87
CA SER A 137 4.54 -27.16 -5.06
C SER A 137 5.39 -26.73 -6.26
N GLN A 138 5.66 -25.42 -6.40
CA GLN A 138 6.44 -24.87 -7.51
C GLN A 138 7.95 -24.95 -7.24
N ASN A 139 8.37 -24.87 -5.98
CA ASN A 139 9.78 -24.82 -5.59
C ASN A 139 10.05 -25.71 -4.36
N PRO A 140 10.05 -27.05 -4.52
CA PRO A 140 10.24 -27.98 -3.41
C PRO A 140 11.62 -27.90 -2.74
N LYS A 141 12.60 -27.20 -3.35
CA LYS A 141 13.95 -27.00 -2.81
C LYS A 141 14.09 -25.78 -1.89
N LEU A 142 13.05 -24.95 -1.75
CA LEU A 142 13.03 -23.87 -0.76
C LEU A 142 12.78 -24.38 0.67
N PHE A 143 12.68 -25.71 0.84
CA PHE A 143 12.30 -26.41 2.07
C PHE A 143 13.16 -27.65 2.29
#